data_AF-A0AAD4P913-F1
#
_entry.id   AF-A0AAD4P913-F1
#
_cell.length_a   1.000
_cell.length_b   1.000
_cell.length_c   1.000
_cell.angle_alpha   90.00
_cell.angle_beta   90.00
_cell.angle_gamma   90.00
#
_symmetry.space_group_name_H-M   'P 1'
#
loop_
_entity.id
_entity.type
_entity.pdbx_description
1 polymer ?
#
loop_
_entity_poly.entity_id
_entity_poly.type
_entity_poly.pdbx_seq_one_letter_code
_entity_poly.pdbx_strand_id
1 'polypeptide(L)'
;MEIEALEAILMDDFKEIHPSESGLNTSNRCFEITICPQDDDADEPNIPLVRLALIFSHTEKYPDEPPLLDLKSLKGIPTGDLRVLKEKLEQEAAENLGMSMVYTLVTSAKEWLSERFAQDAGDEDDEEDEVAKDEIIIPHGEPVTVDSFLAWRERFEAELALERAKLMPDSALAAPKEKRLSGRQWFESGRAASLFLCKPIFSEKILSPKELSEIPKNFLKFAKKDEVFDWMVGVRRKIHEHPELGYEEFETSKLVREELDKMGIPYKYPVSITGVVGYVGTGEAPFVAIRADMDALSLQEMVEWDHKSKNPGKMHACGHDAHVAMLLGAAKILQEHRHILKGTAVLIFQPAEEGGGGAKKMIEGGALENVEAIFGIHSSTFLPLGEVSTRSGPLLAGSGFFEAVISGKGGHAAIPQHSIDPILAASNVIVSLQHLVSREADPLDSQVVTVAKFEGGDAFNVIPDSVTIGGTFRAFSSESFLQLKQRIEQVIVGQAAVQRCNATVSFETDDKIFFPPTVNNNNLHKLFQRVAGDMLGAGGVKDMQPLMGSEDFSFYQEIIPGYFFFVGMKDEALEQPTFHHSPYFTINEAALPFGAALHASLVVGYLSDAHTGTGTPIIDQQHHHDEL
;
A
#
# COMPACT_ATOMS: atom_id res chain seq x y z
N MET A 1 22.30 37.34 -1.89
CA MET A 1 21.78 36.13 -1.23
C MET A 1 20.98 35.27 -2.18
N GLU A 2 19.77 35.64 -2.63
CA GLU A 2 19.02 34.78 -3.58
C GLU A 2 19.74 34.57 -4.92
N ILE A 3 20.25 35.64 -5.55
CA ILE A 3 20.98 35.54 -6.83
C ILE A 3 22.22 34.63 -6.72
N GLU A 4 22.99 34.77 -5.64
CA GLU A 4 24.19 33.95 -5.39
C GLU A 4 23.82 32.47 -5.14
N ALA A 5 22.68 32.21 -4.48
CA ALA A 5 22.17 30.87 -4.28
C ALA A 5 21.69 30.25 -5.61
N LEU A 6 20.97 31.02 -6.44
CA LEU A 6 20.52 30.57 -7.76
C LEU A 6 21.71 30.28 -8.69
N GLU A 7 22.72 31.13 -8.70
CA GLU A 7 23.95 30.93 -9.47
C GLU A 7 24.69 29.65 -9.03
N ALA A 8 24.70 29.35 -7.74
CA ALA A 8 25.29 28.12 -7.22
C ALA A 8 24.47 26.84 -7.52
N ILE A 9 23.13 26.94 -7.54
CA ILE A 9 22.23 25.80 -7.72
C ILE A 9 22.05 25.46 -9.20
N LEU A 10 21.89 26.46 -10.06
CA LEU A 10 21.51 26.29 -11.46
C LEU A 10 22.72 26.35 -12.41
N MET A 11 23.90 26.74 -11.90
CA MET A 11 25.17 26.74 -12.63
C MET A 11 25.06 27.26 -14.07
N ASP A 12 25.19 26.38 -15.07
CA ASP A 12 25.23 26.72 -16.50
C ASP A 12 23.87 27.22 -17.05
N ASP A 13 22.77 26.98 -16.34
CA ASP A 13 21.42 27.41 -16.74
C ASP A 13 21.07 28.83 -16.28
N PHE A 14 21.90 29.48 -15.45
CA PHE A 14 21.68 30.82 -14.92
C PHE A 14 22.65 31.85 -15.53
N LYS A 15 22.13 32.94 -16.09
CA LYS A 15 22.99 34.04 -16.59
C LYS A 15 22.36 35.42 -16.41
N GLU A 16 23.22 36.43 -16.22
CA GLU A 16 22.83 37.83 -16.27
C GLU A 16 22.74 38.32 -17.72
N ILE A 17 21.66 39.00 -18.07
CA ILE A 17 21.39 39.53 -19.42
C ILE A 17 21.23 41.05 -19.39
N HIS A 18 21.51 41.70 -20.52
CA HIS A 18 21.36 43.14 -20.62
C HIS A 18 19.85 43.54 -20.60
N PRO A 19 19.44 44.65 -19.94
CA PRO A 19 18.02 45.02 -19.86
C PRO A 19 17.33 45.25 -21.21
N SER A 20 18.08 45.51 -22.28
CA SER A 20 17.53 45.61 -23.65
C SER A 20 17.13 44.26 -24.26
N GLU A 21 17.63 43.16 -23.70
CA GLU A 21 17.40 41.78 -24.16
C GLU A 21 16.35 41.05 -23.33
N SER A 22 15.96 41.61 -22.17
CA SER A 22 15.10 40.93 -21.19
C SER A 22 13.61 40.95 -21.52
N GLY A 23 13.16 41.83 -22.41
CA GLY A 23 11.72 42.06 -22.63
C GLY A 23 11.01 42.76 -21.45
N LEU A 24 11.73 43.04 -20.35
CA LEU A 24 11.21 43.72 -19.17
C LEU A 24 11.40 45.23 -19.29
N ASN A 25 10.38 45.99 -18.91
CA ASN A 25 10.46 47.45 -18.86
C ASN A 25 11.18 47.91 -17.57
N THR A 26 12.49 47.68 -17.48
CA THR A 26 13.30 48.00 -16.29
C THR A 26 14.72 48.41 -16.67
N SER A 27 15.35 49.20 -15.82
CA SER A 27 16.79 49.49 -15.86
C SER A 27 17.59 48.66 -14.84
N ASN A 28 16.92 47.79 -14.07
CA ASN A 28 17.56 46.93 -13.08
C ASN A 28 18.26 45.74 -13.74
N ARG A 29 19.12 45.06 -12.98
CA ARG A 29 19.77 43.80 -13.40
C ARG A 29 18.70 42.78 -13.78
N CYS A 30 18.88 42.15 -14.93
CA CYS A 30 17.97 41.15 -15.48
C CYS A 30 18.70 39.82 -15.56
N PHE A 31 18.01 38.73 -15.27
CA PHE A 31 18.57 37.39 -15.24
C PHE A 31 17.70 36.47 -16.10
N GLU A 32 18.32 35.53 -16.77
CA GLU A 32 17.67 34.48 -17.55
C GLU A 32 18.04 33.12 -16.96
N ILE A 33 17.02 32.28 -16.76
CA ILE A 33 17.15 30.90 -16.33
C ILE A 33 16.62 30.00 -17.45
N THR A 34 17.47 29.09 -17.92
CA THR A 34 17.07 28.06 -18.89
C THR A 34 16.43 26.90 -18.14
N ILE A 35 15.24 26.48 -18.56
CA ILE A 35 14.46 25.41 -17.93
C ILE A 35 14.16 24.33 -18.96
N CYS A 36 14.53 23.09 -18.62
CA CYS A 36 14.24 21.87 -19.36
C CYS A 36 13.34 20.94 -18.50
N PRO A 37 12.39 20.20 -19.10
CA PRO A 37 11.50 19.28 -18.37
C PRO A 37 12.19 17.98 -17.93
N GLN A 38 13.33 17.62 -18.52
CA GLN A 38 14.14 16.44 -18.15
C GLN A 38 15.50 16.92 -17.64
N ASP A 39 16.05 16.20 -16.66
CA ASP A 39 17.42 16.40 -16.19
C ASP A 39 18.40 15.80 -17.21
N ASP A 40 19.42 16.58 -17.62
CA ASP A 40 20.42 16.13 -18.58
C ASP A 40 21.30 15.03 -17.94
N ASP A 41 20.90 13.76 -18.10
CA ASP A 41 21.79 12.62 -17.85
C ASP A 41 22.89 12.61 -18.93
N ALA A 42 24.14 12.72 -18.50
CA ALA A 42 25.28 13.15 -19.33
C ALA A 42 25.80 12.13 -20.37
N ASP A 43 25.04 11.10 -20.77
CA ASP A 43 25.55 10.05 -21.65
C ASP A 43 24.71 9.71 -22.91
N GLU A 44 23.64 10.44 -23.22
CA GLU A 44 22.97 10.34 -24.53
C GLU A 44 22.53 11.72 -25.07
N PRO A 45 22.66 11.99 -26.39
CA PRO A 45 22.24 13.26 -26.96
C PRO A 45 20.72 13.28 -27.17
N ASN A 46 19.95 13.12 -26.10
CA ASN A 46 18.50 13.26 -26.15
C ASN A 46 18.18 14.76 -26.15
N ILE A 47 17.91 15.33 -27.31
CA ILE A 47 17.68 16.77 -27.45
C ILE A 47 16.35 17.10 -26.77
N PRO A 48 16.29 17.97 -25.74
CA PRO A 48 15.03 18.26 -25.05
C PRO A 48 13.97 18.76 -26.04
N LEU A 49 12.78 18.16 -26.00
CA LEU A 49 11.66 18.47 -26.90
C LEU A 49 11.21 19.93 -26.75
N VAL A 50 11.27 20.47 -25.53
CA VAL A 50 10.95 21.86 -25.20
C VAL A 50 12.00 22.50 -24.30
N ARG A 51 12.29 23.80 -24.51
CA ARG A 51 13.17 24.62 -23.65
C ARG A 51 12.56 26.00 -23.43
N LEU A 52 12.56 26.44 -22.18
CA LEU A 52 12.01 27.73 -21.75
C LEU A 52 13.13 28.62 -21.19
N ALA A 53 13.10 29.91 -21.50
CA ALA A 53 13.83 30.94 -20.78
C ALA A 53 12.87 31.68 -19.86
N LEU A 54 13.08 31.55 -18.55
CA LEU A 54 12.45 32.36 -17.52
C LEU A 54 13.32 33.60 -17.28
N ILE A 55 12.81 34.77 -17.62
CA ILE A 55 13.51 36.04 -17.46
C ILE A 55 12.90 36.80 -16.29
N PHE A 56 13.75 37.29 -15.38
CA PHE A 56 13.27 38.06 -14.25
C PHE A 56 14.17 39.24 -13.87
N SER A 57 13.59 40.21 -13.18
CA SER A 57 14.30 41.30 -12.53
C SER A 57 13.66 41.64 -11.19
N HIS A 58 14.47 41.81 -10.16
CA HIS A 58 13.97 42.25 -8.85
C HIS A 58 13.45 43.68 -8.92
N THR A 59 12.28 43.89 -8.31
CA THR A 59 11.76 45.23 -8.02
C THR A 59 12.51 45.83 -6.82
N GLU A 60 12.39 47.14 -6.61
CA GLU A 60 13.02 47.81 -5.46
C GLU A 60 12.52 47.30 -4.10
N LYS A 61 11.31 46.71 -4.08
CA LYS A 61 10.65 46.21 -2.87
C LYS A 61 10.65 44.70 -2.76
N TYR A 62 11.32 43.99 -3.65
CA TYR A 62 11.43 42.54 -3.57
C TYR A 62 12.08 42.12 -2.23
N PRO A 63 11.55 41.12 -1.50
CA PRO A 63 10.47 40.18 -1.87
C PRO A 63 9.04 40.59 -1.49
N ASP A 64 8.81 41.80 -0.98
CA ASP A 64 7.48 42.29 -0.59
C ASP A 64 6.62 42.72 -1.81
N GLU A 65 7.22 42.77 -2.99
CA GLU A 65 6.60 42.98 -4.30
C GLU A 65 7.12 41.91 -5.26
N PRO A 66 6.28 41.33 -6.16
CA PRO A 66 6.74 40.26 -7.04
C PRO A 66 7.84 40.76 -7.98
N PRO A 67 8.73 39.88 -8.44
CA PRO A 67 9.70 40.23 -9.46
C PRO A 67 8.99 40.55 -10.78
N LEU A 68 9.63 41.36 -11.62
CA LEU A 68 9.20 41.50 -13.02
C LEU A 68 9.53 40.20 -13.75
N LEU A 69 8.56 39.60 -14.43
CA LEU A 69 8.70 38.30 -15.09
C LEU A 69 8.38 38.39 -16.59
N ASP A 70 9.18 37.70 -17.40
CA ASP A 70 8.88 37.40 -18.78
C ASP A 70 9.30 35.99 -19.16
N LEU A 71 8.65 35.43 -20.18
CA LEU A 71 8.89 34.08 -20.65
C LEU A 71 9.18 34.06 -22.13
N LYS A 72 10.23 33.34 -22.51
CA LYS A 72 10.60 33.15 -23.91
C LYS A 72 10.75 31.68 -24.23
N SER A 73 10.03 31.21 -25.25
CA SER A 73 10.24 29.86 -25.81
C SER A 73 11.59 29.84 -26.52
N LEU A 74 12.53 29.04 -26.00
CA LEU A 74 13.78 28.75 -26.67
C LEU A 74 13.58 27.62 -27.70
N LYS A 75 12.71 26.66 -27.38
CA LYS A 75 12.37 25.54 -28.26
C LYS A 75 10.99 24.97 -27.92
N GLY A 76 10.15 24.74 -28.94
CA GLY A 76 9.00 23.84 -28.87
C GLY A 76 7.76 24.29 -28.06
N ILE A 77 7.76 25.45 -27.41
CA ILE A 77 6.59 25.92 -26.62
C ILE A 77 5.71 26.88 -27.45
N PRO A 78 4.42 26.58 -27.68
CA PRO A 78 3.48 27.47 -28.37
C PRO A 78 3.25 28.81 -27.62
N THR A 79 2.97 29.89 -28.35
CA THR A 79 2.75 31.23 -27.76
C THR A 79 1.54 31.31 -26.84
N GLY A 80 0.48 30.53 -27.10
CA GLY A 80 -0.68 30.43 -26.20
C GLY A 80 -0.31 29.79 -24.85
N ASP A 81 0.65 28.88 -24.87
CA ASP A 81 1.08 28.11 -23.71
C ASP A 81 2.04 28.90 -22.83
N LEU A 82 2.92 29.69 -23.45
CA LEU A 82 3.72 30.70 -22.75
C LEU A 82 2.84 31.69 -21.98
N ARG A 83 1.70 32.11 -22.56
CA ARG A 83 0.79 33.04 -21.86
C ARG A 83 0.15 32.41 -20.64
N VAL A 84 -0.32 31.16 -20.76
CA VAL A 84 -0.90 30.41 -19.63
C VAL A 84 0.13 30.19 -18.53
N LEU A 85 1.35 29.80 -18.90
CA LEU A 85 2.43 29.62 -17.92
C LEU A 85 2.80 30.95 -17.25
N LYS A 86 2.88 32.06 -18.01
CA LYS A 86 3.17 33.38 -17.45
C LYS A 86 2.12 33.80 -16.43
N GLU A 87 0.83 33.65 -16.74
CA GLU A 87 -0.26 33.94 -15.81
C GLU A 87 -0.19 33.09 -14.54
N LYS A 88 0.16 31.79 -14.65
CA LYS A 88 0.38 30.89 -13.50
C LYS A 88 1.52 31.39 -12.60
N LEU A 89 2.67 31.70 -13.20
CA LEU A 89 3.85 32.15 -12.44
C LEU A 89 3.64 33.53 -11.80
N GLU A 90 2.92 34.43 -12.47
CA GLU A 90 2.56 35.73 -11.89
C GLU A 90 1.60 35.58 -10.69
N GLN A 91 0.64 34.64 -10.76
CA GLN A 91 -0.22 34.33 -9.63
C GLN A 91 0.59 33.75 -8.46
N GLU A 92 1.47 32.81 -8.74
CA GLU A 92 2.30 32.16 -7.72
C GLU A 92 3.29 33.13 -7.06
N ALA A 93 3.84 34.08 -7.82
CA ALA A 93 4.65 35.16 -7.26
C ALA A 93 3.84 36.05 -6.29
N ALA A 94 2.57 36.32 -6.60
CA ALA A 94 1.69 37.09 -5.72
C ALA A 94 1.30 36.33 -4.43
N GLU A 95 1.28 35.00 -4.46
CA GLU A 95 0.96 34.15 -3.30
C GLU A 95 2.16 33.99 -2.34
N ASN A 96 3.39 34.27 -2.81
CA ASN A 96 4.64 34.05 -2.06
C ASN A 96 5.32 35.34 -1.57
N LEU A 97 4.61 36.46 -1.50
CA LEU A 97 5.18 37.74 -1.04
C LEU A 97 5.79 37.67 0.36
N GLY A 98 6.91 38.37 0.54
CA GLY A 98 7.69 38.37 1.78
C GLY A 98 8.71 37.23 1.86
N MET A 99 8.83 36.39 0.82
CA MET A 99 9.84 35.32 0.71
C MET A 99 10.60 35.38 -0.62
N SER A 100 11.83 34.88 -0.60
CA SER A 100 12.62 34.58 -1.80
C SER A 100 11.88 33.53 -2.63
N MET A 101 11.47 33.85 -3.86
CA MET A 101 10.51 33.04 -4.64
C MET A 101 11.01 32.62 -6.03
N VAL A 102 12.16 33.10 -6.49
CA VAL A 102 12.60 32.83 -7.87
C VAL A 102 12.84 31.33 -8.09
N TYR A 103 13.42 30.64 -7.11
CA TYR A 103 13.62 29.19 -7.18
C TYR A 103 12.29 28.41 -7.21
N THR A 104 11.29 28.87 -6.43
CA THR A 104 9.93 28.33 -6.46
C THR A 104 9.31 28.48 -7.84
N LEU A 105 9.42 29.67 -8.45
CA LEU A 105 8.91 29.92 -9.80
C LEU A 105 9.60 29.05 -10.87
N VAL A 106 10.91 28.81 -10.74
CA VAL A 106 11.66 27.90 -11.62
C VAL A 106 11.13 26.48 -11.48
N THR A 107 10.92 26.01 -10.25
CA THR A 107 10.40 24.67 -9.97
C THR A 107 9.00 24.49 -10.55
N SER A 108 8.11 25.45 -10.31
CA SER A 108 6.74 25.42 -10.81
C SER A 108 6.66 25.52 -12.33
N ALA A 109 7.60 26.23 -12.97
CA ALA A 109 7.74 26.23 -14.42
C ALA A 109 8.23 24.88 -14.96
N LYS A 110 9.21 24.25 -14.30
CA LYS A 110 9.73 22.92 -14.67
C LYS A 110 8.66 21.84 -14.56
N GLU A 111 7.91 21.82 -13.46
CA GLU A 111 6.79 20.90 -13.25
C GLU A 111 5.71 21.09 -14.33
N TRP A 112 5.32 22.33 -14.60
CA TRP A 112 4.31 22.61 -15.61
C TRP A 112 4.73 22.21 -17.03
N LEU A 113 6.01 22.39 -17.39
CA LEU A 113 6.54 21.93 -18.68
C LEU A 113 6.53 20.40 -18.77
N SER A 114 6.87 19.73 -17.66
CA SER A 114 6.88 18.27 -17.58
C SER A 114 5.46 17.70 -17.72
N GLU A 115 4.49 18.25 -17.00
CA GLU A 115 3.08 17.84 -17.10
C GLU A 115 2.51 18.00 -18.52
N ARG A 116 2.95 19.03 -19.23
CA ARG A 116 2.34 19.44 -20.50
C ARG A 116 3.01 18.87 -21.75
N PHE A 117 4.32 18.62 -21.69
CA PHE A 117 5.12 18.24 -22.86
C PHE A 117 5.88 16.92 -22.69
N ALA A 118 5.72 16.19 -21.58
CA ALA A 118 6.33 14.86 -21.39
C ALA A 118 5.59 13.71 -22.12
N GLN A 119 4.64 14.00 -23.01
CA GLN A 119 3.95 13.02 -23.86
C GLN A 119 4.12 13.41 -25.33
N ASP A 120 5.27 13.08 -25.94
CA ASP A 120 5.44 12.99 -27.42
C ASP A 120 6.82 12.42 -27.82
N ALA A 121 7.34 11.44 -27.07
CA ALA A 121 8.39 10.54 -27.57
C ALA A 121 7.79 9.14 -27.72
N GLY A 122 6.86 9.00 -28.67
CA GLY A 122 6.28 7.73 -29.06
C GLY A 122 6.68 7.39 -30.49
N ASP A 123 7.08 6.13 -30.69
CA ASP A 123 6.84 5.34 -31.90
C ASP A 123 6.99 6.07 -33.25
N GLU A 124 8.22 6.08 -33.79
CA GLU A 124 8.39 6.01 -35.25
C GLU A 124 9.26 4.79 -35.59
N ASP A 125 8.60 3.82 -36.22
CA ASP A 125 9.23 2.78 -37.03
C ASP A 125 10.16 3.43 -38.06
N ASP A 126 11.46 3.19 -37.95
CA ASP A 126 12.37 3.23 -39.09
C ASP A 126 13.16 1.90 -39.09
N GLU A 127 12.66 0.95 -39.88
CA GLU A 127 13.48 -0.15 -40.41
C GLU A 127 14.55 0.45 -41.32
N GLU A 128 15.82 0.41 -40.91
CA GLU A 128 16.93 0.20 -41.86
C GLU A 128 18.07 -0.59 -41.20
N ASP A 129 18.41 -1.70 -41.88
CA ASP A 129 19.34 -2.76 -41.52
C ASP A 129 20.75 -2.25 -41.10
N GLU A 130 21.25 -2.64 -39.91
CA GLU A 130 22.68 -2.95 -39.70
C GLU A 130 22.90 -3.98 -38.57
N VAL A 131 23.01 -5.25 -38.99
CA VAL A 131 23.86 -6.35 -38.48
C VAL A 131 24.37 -6.24 -37.03
N ALA A 132 23.63 -6.87 -36.11
CA ALA A 132 24.17 -7.27 -34.81
C ALA A 132 25.28 -8.33 -35.00
N LYS A 133 26.48 -8.02 -34.52
CA LYS A 133 27.47 -9.03 -34.16
C LYS A 133 27.12 -9.53 -32.76
N ASP A 134 26.32 -10.58 -32.71
CA ASP A 134 26.11 -11.34 -31.48
C ASP A 134 27.37 -12.11 -31.11
N GLU A 135 27.83 -11.94 -29.86
CA GLU A 135 28.71 -12.90 -29.23
C GLU A 135 27.96 -14.23 -29.05
N ILE A 136 28.46 -15.24 -29.76
CA ILE A 136 27.94 -16.60 -29.79
C ILE A 136 28.15 -17.25 -28.41
N ILE A 137 27.09 -17.37 -27.62
CA ILE A 137 26.99 -18.39 -26.57
C ILE A 137 26.55 -19.69 -27.24
N ILE A 138 27.43 -20.70 -27.29
CA ILE A 138 27.11 -22.05 -27.79
C ILE A 138 26.48 -22.85 -26.63
N PRO A 139 25.19 -23.23 -26.66
CA PRO A 139 24.64 -24.15 -25.70
C PRO A 139 25.03 -25.59 -26.10
N HIS A 140 25.69 -26.30 -25.19
CA HIS A 140 25.89 -27.74 -25.36
C HIS A 140 24.57 -28.49 -25.10
N GLY A 141 23.90 -28.90 -26.17
CA GLY A 141 22.73 -29.79 -26.12
C GLY A 141 22.30 -30.22 -27.52
N GLU A 142 21.81 -31.45 -27.67
CA GLU A 142 21.27 -31.91 -28.96
C GLU A 142 20.09 -31.03 -29.39
N PRO A 143 20.07 -30.53 -30.65
CA PRO A 143 18.98 -29.68 -31.12
C PRO A 143 17.67 -30.47 -31.11
N VAL A 144 16.65 -29.88 -30.48
CA VAL A 144 15.30 -30.46 -30.45
C VAL A 144 14.71 -30.38 -31.85
N THR A 145 14.58 -31.53 -32.51
CA THR A 145 13.86 -31.65 -33.78
C THR A 145 12.37 -31.84 -33.51
N VAL A 146 11.52 -31.60 -34.52
CA VAL A 146 10.08 -31.89 -34.43
C VAL A 146 9.84 -33.35 -34.00
N ASP A 147 10.67 -34.27 -34.46
CA ASP A 147 10.59 -35.68 -34.09
C ASP A 147 11.01 -35.94 -32.64
N SER A 148 12.04 -35.25 -32.13
CA SER A 148 12.43 -35.40 -30.71
C SER A 148 11.43 -34.72 -29.76
N PHE A 149 10.80 -33.63 -30.19
CA PHE A 149 9.70 -33.00 -29.46
C PHE A 149 8.45 -33.89 -29.41
N LEU A 150 8.07 -34.51 -30.53
CA LEU A 150 6.94 -35.43 -30.57
C LEU A 150 7.19 -36.69 -29.74
N ALA A 151 8.42 -37.22 -29.78
CA ALA A 151 8.83 -38.36 -28.94
C ALA A 151 8.87 -37.99 -27.44
N TRP A 152 9.29 -36.78 -27.10
CA TRP A 152 9.22 -36.26 -25.74
C TRP A 152 7.77 -36.10 -25.28
N ARG A 153 6.90 -35.51 -26.09
CA ARG A 153 5.47 -35.34 -25.79
C ARG A 153 4.78 -36.69 -25.55
N GLU A 154 5.09 -37.68 -26.37
CA GLU A 154 4.51 -39.03 -26.22
C GLU A 154 5.00 -39.72 -24.93
N ARG A 155 6.26 -39.52 -24.53
CA ARG A 155 6.77 -39.97 -23.22
C ARG A 155 6.13 -39.22 -22.06
N PHE A 156 5.99 -37.91 -22.17
CA PHE A 156 5.36 -37.06 -21.17
C PHE A 156 3.87 -37.42 -20.96
N GLU A 157 3.13 -37.66 -22.05
CA GLU A 157 1.75 -38.14 -21.99
C GLU A 157 1.64 -39.55 -21.39
N ALA A 158 2.59 -40.44 -21.69
CA ALA A 158 2.65 -41.77 -21.09
C ALA A 158 2.98 -41.72 -19.58
N GLU A 159 3.84 -40.80 -19.16
CA GLU A 159 4.21 -40.58 -17.76
C GLU A 159 3.04 -40.01 -16.96
N LEU A 160 2.33 -39.02 -17.51
CA LEU A 160 1.06 -38.50 -16.98
C LEU A 160 -0.05 -39.56 -16.90
N ALA A 161 -0.12 -40.47 -17.89
CA ALA A 161 -1.07 -41.57 -17.87
C ALA A 161 -0.74 -42.60 -16.77
N LEU A 162 0.55 -42.83 -16.50
CA LEU A 162 1.02 -43.73 -15.45
C LEU A 162 0.84 -43.12 -14.05
N GLU A 163 0.97 -41.80 -13.92
CA GLU A 163 0.60 -41.05 -12.72
C GLU A 163 -0.91 -41.04 -12.46
N ARG A 164 -1.73 -40.85 -13.50
CA ARG A 164 -3.19 -40.99 -13.40
C ARG A 164 -3.63 -42.40 -13.00
N ALA A 165 -2.93 -43.43 -13.47
CA ALA A 165 -3.21 -44.82 -13.11
C ALA A 165 -2.88 -45.13 -11.63
N LYS A 166 -1.93 -44.40 -11.01
CA LYS A 166 -1.62 -44.52 -9.58
C LYS A 166 -2.66 -43.87 -8.66
N LEU A 167 -3.52 -43.00 -9.19
CA LEU A 167 -4.49 -42.19 -8.44
C LEU A 167 -5.95 -42.65 -8.58
N MET A 168 -6.24 -43.81 -9.18
CA MET A 168 -7.60 -44.33 -9.28
C MET A 168 -7.86 -45.51 -8.32
N PRO A 169 -8.88 -45.45 -7.44
CA PRO A 169 -9.35 -46.62 -6.71
C PRO A 169 -10.13 -47.59 -7.61
N ASP A 170 -10.01 -48.90 -7.33
CA ASP A 170 -10.60 -50.02 -8.09
C ASP A 170 -12.14 -49.97 -8.29
N SER A 171 -12.83 -49.02 -7.66
CA SER A 171 -14.29 -48.86 -7.77
C SER A 171 -14.78 -48.12 -9.03
N ALA A 172 -13.90 -47.68 -9.94
CA ALA A 172 -14.28 -46.91 -11.12
C ALA A 172 -14.45 -47.73 -12.42
N LEU A 173 -14.26 -49.05 -12.40
CA LEU A 173 -14.32 -49.92 -13.60
C LEU A 173 -15.73 -50.41 -13.98
N ALA A 174 -16.80 -49.92 -13.34
CA ALA A 174 -18.17 -50.36 -13.60
C ALA A 174 -19.16 -49.19 -13.78
N ALA A 175 -18.99 -48.41 -14.85
CA ALA A 175 -20.05 -47.54 -15.36
C ALA A 175 -20.03 -47.51 -16.90
N PRO A 176 -21.18 -47.57 -17.60
CA PRO A 176 -21.19 -47.63 -19.07
C PRO A 176 -20.77 -46.28 -19.64
N LYS A 177 -19.81 -46.29 -20.58
CA LYS A 177 -19.33 -45.09 -21.28
C LYS A 177 -20.42 -44.51 -22.19
N GLU A 178 -20.99 -43.37 -21.83
CA GLU A 178 -21.72 -42.53 -22.80
C GLU A 178 -20.74 -41.80 -23.73
N LYS A 179 -21.07 -41.77 -25.03
CA LYS A 179 -20.29 -41.10 -26.07
C LYS A 179 -20.25 -39.58 -25.81
N ARG A 180 -19.07 -39.03 -25.54
CA ARG A 180 -18.85 -37.57 -25.57
C ARG A 180 -19.10 -37.03 -26.99
N LEU A 181 -20.05 -36.12 -27.11
CA LEU A 181 -20.33 -35.37 -28.34
C LEU A 181 -19.26 -34.29 -28.53
N SER A 182 -18.88 -33.99 -29.77
CA SER A 182 -18.00 -32.85 -30.06
C SER A 182 -18.75 -31.52 -29.85
N GLY A 183 -18.02 -30.42 -29.62
CA GLY A 183 -18.61 -29.11 -29.31
C GLY A 183 -19.64 -28.62 -30.33
N ARG A 184 -19.46 -28.97 -31.61
CA ARG A 184 -20.43 -28.68 -32.68
C ARG A 184 -21.72 -29.51 -32.56
N GLN A 185 -21.61 -30.78 -32.20
CA GLN A 185 -22.77 -31.67 -32.01
C GLN A 185 -23.58 -31.31 -30.76
N TRP A 186 -22.93 -30.72 -29.74
CA TRP A 186 -23.64 -30.19 -28.57
C TRP A 186 -24.49 -28.97 -28.94
N PHE A 187 -23.95 -28.05 -29.72
CA PHE A 187 -24.65 -26.84 -30.19
C PHE A 187 -25.84 -27.17 -31.11
N GLU A 188 -25.68 -28.13 -32.03
CA GLU A 188 -26.73 -28.56 -32.96
C GLU A 188 -27.83 -29.42 -32.28
N SER A 189 -27.59 -29.94 -31.06
CA SER A 189 -28.56 -30.81 -30.34
C SER A 189 -29.74 -30.06 -29.69
N GLY A 190 -29.79 -28.74 -29.79
CA GLY A 190 -30.89 -27.93 -29.24
C GLY A 190 -30.92 -27.82 -27.71
N ARG A 191 -29.92 -28.36 -27.00
CA ARG A 191 -29.81 -28.27 -25.52
C ARG A 191 -29.40 -26.88 -25.01
N ALA A 192 -29.08 -25.94 -25.90
CA ALA A 192 -28.77 -24.55 -25.58
C ALA A 192 -30.02 -23.67 -25.35
N ALA A 193 -31.23 -24.15 -25.64
CA ALA A 193 -32.44 -23.31 -25.70
C ALA A 193 -33.26 -23.22 -24.39
N SER A 194 -32.71 -23.58 -23.22
CA SER A 194 -33.48 -23.56 -21.96
C SER A 194 -32.95 -22.66 -20.83
N LEU A 195 -32.07 -21.69 -21.11
CA LEU A 195 -31.58 -20.74 -20.09
C LEU A 195 -31.60 -19.25 -20.46
N PHE A 196 -32.26 -18.85 -21.54
CA PHE A 196 -32.47 -17.42 -21.86
C PHE A 196 -33.95 -17.09 -21.98
N LEU A 197 -34.60 -16.91 -20.83
CA LEU A 197 -35.75 -16.01 -20.71
C LEU A 197 -35.18 -14.64 -20.34
N CYS A 198 -34.86 -13.84 -21.36
CA CYS A 198 -34.60 -12.41 -21.19
C CYS A 198 -35.80 -11.76 -20.47
N LYS A 199 -35.59 -11.39 -19.21
CA LYS A 199 -36.36 -10.33 -18.56
C LYS A 199 -35.84 -8.98 -19.05
N PRO A 200 -36.68 -7.94 -19.10
CA PRO A 200 -36.38 -6.71 -19.82
C PRO A 200 -35.19 -5.99 -19.19
N ILE A 201 -34.39 -5.38 -20.07
CA ILE A 201 -33.34 -4.41 -19.77
C ILE A 201 -33.93 -3.41 -18.75
N PHE A 202 -33.42 -3.44 -17.53
CA PHE A 202 -33.65 -2.37 -16.58
C PHE A 202 -33.09 -1.10 -17.22
N SER A 203 -33.92 -0.06 -17.32
CA SER A 203 -33.46 1.28 -17.63
C SER A 203 -32.39 1.65 -16.60
N GLU A 204 -31.10 1.64 -16.98
CA GLU A 204 -30.01 2.08 -16.13
C GLU A 204 -30.24 3.53 -15.76
N LYS A 205 -30.72 3.77 -14.53
CA LYS A 205 -30.86 5.11 -14.01
C LYS A 205 -29.45 5.59 -13.66
N ILE A 206 -28.83 6.33 -14.58
CA ILE A 206 -27.58 7.04 -14.30
C ILE A 206 -27.88 8.07 -13.22
N LEU A 207 -27.27 7.92 -12.04
CA LEU A 207 -27.40 8.86 -10.94
C LEU A 207 -26.73 10.18 -11.33
N SER A 208 -27.40 11.29 -11.06
CA SER A 208 -26.81 12.61 -11.24
C SER A 208 -25.69 12.88 -10.23
N PRO A 209 -24.74 13.80 -10.50
CA PRO A 209 -23.67 14.15 -9.55
C PRO A 209 -24.20 14.56 -8.17
N LYS A 210 -25.35 15.23 -8.12
CA LYS A 210 -26.02 15.62 -6.89
C LYS A 210 -26.64 14.43 -6.14
N GLU A 211 -27.14 13.42 -6.85
CA GLU A 211 -27.61 12.19 -6.21
C GLU A 211 -26.42 11.41 -5.63
N LEU A 212 -25.28 11.35 -6.35
CA LEU A 212 -24.07 10.68 -5.87
C LEU A 212 -23.50 11.32 -4.60
N SER A 213 -23.43 12.66 -4.52
CA SER A 213 -22.92 13.37 -3.31
C SER A 213 -23.80 13.19 -2.07
N GLU A 214 -25.06 12.77 -2.23
CA GLU A 214 -25.97 12.53 -1.10
C GLU A 214 -25.95 11.06 -0.64
N ILE A 215 -25.38 10.14 -1.42
CA ILE A 215 -25.27 8.72 -1.06
C ILE A 215 -24.57 8.54 0.29
N PRO A 216 -23.40 9.16 0.57
CA PRO A 216 -22.70 8.90 1.82
C PRO A 216 -23.53 9.30 3.06
N LYS A 217 -24.21 10.46 2.99
CA LYS A 217 -25.12 10.91 4.07
C LYS A 217 -26.32 9.97 4.24
N ASN A 218 -26.85 9.44 3.14
CA ASN A 218 -27.98 8.51 3.19
C ASN A 218 -27.57 7.14 3.75
N PHE A 219 -26.38 6.65 3.42
CA PHE A 219 -25.80 5.45 4.03
C PHE A 219 -25.56 5.63 5.52
N LEU A 220 -25.03 6.79 5.94
CA LEU A 220 -24.88 7.09 7.36
C LEU A 220 -26.24 7.11 8.09
N LYS A 221 -27.27 7.72 7.50
CA LYS A 221 -28.64 7.68 8.07
C LYS A 221 -29.19 6.26 8.14
N PHE A 222 -28.93 5.42 7.13
CA PHE A 222 -29.34 4.03 7.12
C PHE A 222 -28.66 3.24 8.23
N ALA A 223 -27.33 3.39 8.36
CA ALA A 223 -26.52 2.73 9.38
C ALA A 223 -26.90 3.14 10.81
N LYS A 224 -27.40 4.38 10.99
CA LYS A 224 -27.87 4.92 12.27
C LYS A 224 -29.31 4.54 12.64
N LYS A 225 -30.07 3.84 11.79
CA LYS A 225 -31.38 3.32 12.18
C LYS A 225 -31.21 2.36 13.35
N ASP A 226 -32.05 2.49 14.37
CA ASP A 226 -31.99 1.68 15.60
C ASP A 226 -31.84 0.17 15.29
N GLU A 227 -32.62 -0.38 14.36
CA GLU A 227 -32.52 -1.79 13.94
C GLU A 227 -31.12 -2.17 13.43
N VAL A 228 -30.49 -1.32 12.62
CA VAL A 228 -29.20 -1.60 11.99
C VAL A 228 -28.08 -1.39 13.01
N PHE A 229 -28.16 -0.32 13.79
CA PHE A 229 -27.23 0.00 14.85
C PHE A 229 -27.21 -1.07 15.94
N ASP A 230 -28.37 -1.42 16.50
CA ASP A 230 -28.51 -2.42 17.56
C ASP A 230 -28.05 -3.81 17.08
N TRP A 231 -28.28 -4.14 15.80
CA TRP A 231 -27.76 -5.36 15.21
C TRP A 231 -26.23 -5.34 15.10
N MET A 232 -25.61 -4.26 14.61
CA MET A 232 -24.14 -4.15 14.57
C MET A 232 -23.53 -4.24 15.97
N VAL A 233 -24.13 -3.57 16.96
CA VAL A 233 -23.74 -3.67 18.37
C VAL A 233 -23.85 -5.11 18.86
N GLY A 234 -24.95 -5.79 18.54
CA GLY A 234 -25.15 -7.20 18.90
C GLY A 234 -24.12 -8.14 18.28
N VAL A 235 -23.74 -7.92 17.01
CA VAL A 235 -22.66 -8.67 16.34
C VAL A 235 -21.33 -8.40 17.02
N ARG A 236 -20.96 -7.12 17.19
CA ARG A 236 -19.70 -6.72 17.84
C ARG A 236 -19.56 -7.34 19.22
N ARG A 237 -20.60 -7.23 20.06
CA ARG A 237 -20.56 -7.77 21.43
C ARG A 237 -20.44 -9.29 21.46
N LYS A 238 -21.07 -10.02 20.53
CA LYS A 238 -20.91 -11.49 20.43
C LYS A 238 -19.45 -11.89 20.15
N ILE A 239 -18.80 -11.16 19.25
CA ILE A 239 -17.39 -11.36 18.90
C ILE A 239 -16.51 -10.98 20.11
N HIS A 240 -16.76 -9.83 20.73
CA HIS A 240 -16.03 -9.36 21.91
C HIS A 240 -16.08 -10.33 23.10
N GLU A 241 -17.23 -10.98 23.32
CA GLU A 241 -17.39 -11.98 24.38
C GLU A 241 -16.63 -13.28 24.11
N HIS A 242 -16.29 -13.60 22.85
CA HIS A 242 -15.62 -14.85 22.47
C HIS A 242 -14.39 -14.58 21.59
N PRO A 243 -13.39 -13.84 22.09
CA PRO A 243 -12.20 -13.51 21.32
C PRO A 243 -11.41 -14.79 20.98
N GLU A 244 -10.96 -14.87 19.74
CA GLU A 244 -10.18 -15.95 19.17
C GLU A 244 -8.86 -15.41 18.58
N LEU A 245 -7.77 -16.18 18.66
CA LEU A 245 -6.45 -15.72 18.20
C LEU A 245 -6.31 -15.92 16.69
N GLY A 246 -5.23 -15.36 16.12
CA GLY A 246 -4.85 -15.56 14.73
C GLY A 246 -4.92 -17.02 14.28
N TYR A 247 -5.66 -17.29 13.21
CA TYR A 247 -5.93 -18.62 12.63
C TYR A 247 -6.79 -19.56 13.48
N GLU A 248 -7.28 -19.11 14.63
CA GLU A 248 -8.19 -19.85 15.53
C GLU A 248 -9.61 -19.26 15.55
N GLU A 249 -9.92 -18.29 14.69
CA GLU A 249 -11.16 -17.49 14.66
C GLU A 249 -12.38 -18.26 14.08
N PHE A 250 -12.60 -19.50 14.52
CA PHE A 250 -13.60 -20.39 13.97
C PHE A 250 -15.04 -19.93 14.26
N GLU A 251 -15.34 -19.51 15.49
CA GLU A 251 -16.68 -19.01 15.83
C GLU A 251 -16.94 -17.62 15.26
N THR A 252 -15.93 -16.76 15.20
CA THR A 252 -16.02 -15.44 14.55
C THR A 252 -16.26 -15.59 13.05
N SER A 253 -15.48 -16.43 12.37
CA SER A 253 -15.65 -16.76 10.95
C SER A 253 -17.02 -17.37 10.65
N LYS A 254 -17.50 -18.26 11.53
CA LYS A 254 -18.85 -18.84 11.43
C LYS A 254 -19.93 -17.78 11.58
N LEU A 255 -19.83 -16.87 12.55
CA LEU A 255 -20.77 -15.77 12.72
C LEU A 255 -20.82 -14.89 11.45
N VAL A 256 -19.67 -14.53 10.88
CA VAL A 256 -19.59 -13.77 9.62
C VAL A 256 -20.36 -14.50 8.52
N ARG A 257 -20.10 -15.79 8.31
CA ARG A 257 -20.79 -16.60 7.29
C ARG A 257 -22.30 -16.67 7.52
N GLU A 258 -22.74 -16.86 8.77
CA GLU A 258 -24.16 -16.87 9.12
C GLU A 258 -24.85 -15.52 8.84
N GLU A 259 -24.17 -14.40 9.07
CA GLU A 259 -24.70 -13.07 8.74
C GLU A 259 -24.73 -12.83 7.21
N LEU A 260 -23.70 -13.25 6.47
CA LEU A 260 -23.70 -13.19 5.00
C LEU A 260 -24.80 -14.07 4.38
N ASP A 261 -25.01 -15.28 4.91
CA ASP A 261 -26.10 -16.18 4.49
C ASP A 261 -27.47 -15.55 4.71
N LYS A 262 -27.70 -14.88 5.86
CA LYS A 262 -28.95 -14.16 6.15
C LYS A 262 -29.20 -13.01 5.16
N MET A 263 -28.14 -12.35 4.68
CA MET A 263 -28.23 -11.28 3.68
C MET A 263 -28.32 -11.81 2.23
N GLY A 264 -28.12 -13.12 2.02
CA GLY A 264 -28.04 -13.73 0.70
C GLY A 264 -26.82 -13.27 -0.09
N ILE A 265 -25.69 -13.05 0.58
CA ILE A 265 -24.42 -12.64 -0.03
C ILE A 265 -23.56 -13.90 -0.25
N PRO A 266 -23.21 -14.25 -1.50
CA PRO A 266 -22.32 -15.38 -1.76
C PRO A 266 -20.90 -15.11 -1.25
N TYR A 267 -20.22 -16.14 -0.78
CA TYR A 267 -18.85 -16.04 -0.27
C TYR A 267 -17.99 -17.29 -0.55
N LYS A 268 -16.66 -17.10 -0.54
CA LYS A 268 -15.63 -18.15 -0.55
C LYS A 268 -15.16 -18.43 0.87
N TYR A 269 -15.14 -19.70 1.26
CA TYR A 269 -14.60 -20.18 2.54
C TYR A 269 -14.19 -21.67 2.41
N PRO A 270 -13.10 -22.12 3.06
CA PRO A 270 -12.12 -21.29 3.77
C PRO A 270 -11.16 -20.58 2.81
N VAL A 271 -10.71 -19.40 3.20
CA VAL A 271 -9.54 -18.71 2.63
C VAL A 271 -8.60 -18.45 3.79
N SER A 272 -7.33 -18.89 3.75
CA SER A 272 -6.42 -18.73 4.89
C SER A 272 -6.98 -19.31 6.22
N ILE A 273 -7.41 -20.58 6.22
CA ILE A 273 -7.99 -21.29 7.37
C ILE A 273 -9.39 -20.77 7.78
N THR A 274 -9.48 -19.56 8.33
CA THR A 274 -10.70 -18.95 8.91
C THR A 274 -11.23 -17.77 8.09
N GLY A 275 -10.46 -17.23 7.14
CA GLY A 275 -10.86 -16.09 6.32
C GLY A 275 -12.06 -16.35 5.40
N VAL A 276 -12.81 -15.29 5.14
CA VAL A 276 -14.05 -15.29 4.35
C VAL A 276 -13.99 -14.16 3.33
N VAL A 277 -14.35 -14.45 2.07
CA VAL A 277 -14.42 -13.44 1.00
C VAL A 277 -15.82 -13.40 0.42
N GLY A 278 -16.59 -12.34 0.67
CA GLY A 278 -17.96 -12.15 0.20
C GLY A 278 -18.06 -11.27 -1.05
N TYR A 279 -19.15 -11.38 -1.83
CA TYR A 279 -19.33 -10.64 -3.08
C TYR A 279 -20.71 -9.99 -3.17
N VAL A 280 -20.77 -8.67 -3.39
CA VAL A 280 -22.03 -7.90 -3.51
C VAL A 280 -22.01 -7.06 -4.78
N GLY A 281 -23.01 -7.19 -5.65
CA GLY A 281 -23.12 -6.39 -6.87
C GLY A 281 -23.49 -7.22 -8.09
N THR A 282 -22.88 -6.91 -9.23
CA THR A 282 -23.18 -7.55 -10.52
C THR A 282 -22.60 -8.96 -10.64
N GLY A 283 -21.53 -9.26 -9.88
CA GLY A 283 -20.70 -10.46 -10.09
C GLY A 283 -19.69 -10.29 -11.24
N GLU A 284 -19.63 -9.09 -11.83
CA GLU A 284 -18.74 -8.73 -12.93
C GLU A 284 -17.84 -7.55 -12.51
N ALA A 285 -16.76 -7.35 -13.27
CA ALA A 285 -15.82 -6.25 -13.09
C ALA A 285 -16.50 -4.87 -13.27
N PRO A 286 -15.94 -3.78 -12.73
CA PRO A 286 -14.74 -3.74 -11.88
C PRO A 286 -14.98 -4.31 -10.47
N PHE A 287 -13.94 -4.87 -9.86
CA PHE A 287 -13.98 -5.39 -8.49
C PHE A 287 -13.21 -4.47 -7.53
N VAL A 288 -13.84 -4.09 -6.41
CA VAL A 288 -13.24 -3.27 -5.36
C VAL A 288 -13.42 -3.93 -4.01
N ALA A 289 -12.33 -4.05 -3.25
CA ALA A 289 -12.32 -4.72 -1.96
C ALA A 289 -12.47 -3.75 -0.78
N ILE A 290 -13.15 -4.21 0.26
CA ILE A 290 -13.16 -3.60 1.60
C ILE A 290 -12.80 -4.66 2.63
N ARG A 291 -11.87 -4.34 3.54
CA ARG A 291 -11.26 -5.29 4.48
C ARG A 291 -11.61 -4.99 5.94
N ALA A 292 -11.81 -6.06 6.71
CA ALA A 292 -11.76 -6.08 8.17
C ALA A 292 -10.95 -7.30 8.64
N ASP A 293 -10.08 -7.09 9.61
CA ASP A 293 -9.42 -8.13 10.41
C ASP A 293 -10.36 -8.72 11.46
N MET A 294 -10.07 -9.93 11.95
CA MET A 294 -10.97 -10.70 12.82
C MET A 294 -10.35 -11.17 14.13
N ASP A 295 -9.03 -11.22 14.24
CA ASP A 295 -8.34 -11.83 15.38
C ASP A 295 -8.33 -10.95 16.63
N ALA A 296 -8.19 -11.60 17.77
CA ALA A 296 -8.00 -10.99 19.07
C ALA A 296 -6.55 -11.16 19.54
N LEU A 297 -6.23 -10.50 20.66
CA LEU A 297 -4.92 -10.57 21.29
C LEU A 297 -4.90 -11.57 22.45
N SER A 298 -3.73 -12.17 22.71
CA SER A 298 -3.44 -12.93 23.93
C SER A 298 -3.24 -11.96 25.11
N LEU A 299 -4.32 -11.32 25.53
CA LEU A 299 -4.38 -10.30 26.57
C LEU A 299 -5.57 -10.55 27.50
N GLN A 300 -5.37 -10.44 28.81
CA GLN A 300 -6.47 -10.52 29.77
C GLN A 300 -7.24 -9.21 29.83
N GLU A 301 -8.54 -9.26 29.54
CA GLU A 301 -9.43 -8.11 29.69
C GLU A 301 -9.66 -7.74 31.16
N MET A 302 -9.52 -6.45 31.46
CA MET A 302 -9.69 -5.85 32.79
C MET A 302 -10.85 -4.84 32.84
N VAL A 303 -11.56 -4.63 31.73
CA VAL A 303 -12.82 -3.86 31.71
C VAL A 303 -13.92 -4.68 32.40
N GLU A 304 -14.69 -4.04 33.28
CA GLU A 304 -15.83 -4.65 33.97
C GLU A 304 -17.14 -4.12 33.38
N TRP A 305 -17.78 -4.93 32.53
CA TRP A 305 -19.00 -4.62 31.80
C TRP A 305 -19.71 -5.89 31.30
N ASP A 306 -20.95 -5.76 30.81
CA ASP A 306 -21.83 -6.90 30.51
C ASP A 306 -21.33 -7.83 29.40
N HIS A 307 -20.51 -7.33 28.48
CA HIS A 307 -20.04 -8.05 27.29
C HIS A 307 -18.53 -8.30 27.32
N LYS A 308 -17.96 -8.41 28.52
CA LYS A 308 -16.58 -8.82 28.76
C LYS A 308 -16.29 -10.18 28.08
N SER A 309 -15.06 -10.35 27.61
CA SER A 309 -14.51 -11.62 27.17
C SER A 309 -14.81 -12.74 28.18
N LYS A 310 -15.39 -13.82 27.67
CA LYS A 310 -15.65 -15.08 28.38
C LYS A 310 -14.50 -16.08 28.22
N ASN A 311 -13.49 -15.74 27.42
CA ASN A 311 -12.30 -16.54 27.16
C ASN A 311 -11.11 -15.97 27.96
N PRO A 312 -10.72 -16.57 29.11
CA PRO A 312 -9.63 -16.06 29.92
C PRO A 312 -8.32 -15.93 29.14
N GLY A 313 -7.62 -14.81 29.32
CA GLY A 313 -6.36 -14.50 28.63
C GLY A 313 -6.50 -14.08 27.16
N LYS A 314 -7.71 -13.91 26.63
CA LYS A 314 -7.96 -13.39 25.27
C LYS A 314 -8.86 -12.16 25.32
N MET A 315 -8.56 -11.14 24.49
CA MET A 315 -9.32 -9.87 24.43
C MET A 315 -9.21 -9.23 23.04
N HIS A 316 -10.31 -8.69 22.52
CA HIS A 316 -10.26 -7.74 21.40
C HIS A 316 -9.82 -6.36 21.89
N ALA A 317 -8.51 -6.15 21.99
CA ALA A 317 -7.91 -4.91 22.46
C ALA A 317 -7.39 -3.98 21.33
N CYS A 318 -7.62 -4.36 20.07
CA CYS A 318 -7.30 -3.55 18.88
C CYS A 318 -8.55 -3.11 18.08
N GLY A 319 -9.73 -3.59 18.47
CA GLY A 319 -11.01 -3.18 17.86
C GLY A 319 -11.46 -4.02 16.66
N HIS A 320 -10.83 -5.17 16.40
CA HIS A 320 -11.15 -6.04 15.25
C HIS A 320 -12.60 -6.56 15.30
N ASP A 321 -13.17 -6.73 16.49
CA ASP A 321 -14.60 -7.01 16.69
C ASP A 321 -15.51 -5.91 16.13
N ALA A 322 -15.10 -4.64 16.27
CA ALA A 322 -15.80 -3.52 15.65
C ALA A 322 -15.53 -3.44 14.14
N HIS A 323 -14.32 -3.75 13.68
CA HIS A 323 -13.99 -3.78 12.24
C HIS A 323 -14.90 -4.78 11.49
N VAL A 324 -15.05 -6.01 12.02
CA VAL A 324 -15.97 -7.03 11.49
C VAL A 324 -17.42 -6.53 11.49
N ALA A 325 -17.89 -5.94 12.59
CA ALA A 325 -19.25 -5.42 12.69
C ALA A 325 -19.52 -4.27 11.71
N MET A 326 -18.55 -3.38 11.50
CA MET A 326 -18.63 -2.30 10.51
C MET A 326 -18.65 -2.84 9.09
N LEU A 327 -17.83 -3.84 8.76
CA LEU A 327 -17.81 -4.45 7.43
C LEU A 327 -19.11 -5.22 7.14
N LEU A 328 -19.67 -5.94 8.12
CA LEU A 328 -21.00 -6.56 8.01
C LEU A 328 -22.10 -5.49 7.85
N GLY A 329 -21.99 -4.36 8.54
CA GLY A 329 -22.85 -3.19 8.33
C GLY A 329 -22.78 -2.65 6.90
N ALA A 330 -21.57 -2.52 6.36
CA ALA A 330 -21.36 -2.12 4.97
C ALA A 330 -21.94 -3.13 3.99
N ALA A 331 -21.76 -4.43 4.24
CA ALA A 331 -22.35 -5.51 3.46
C ALA A 331 -23.88 -5.40 3.39
N LYS A 332 -24.54 -5.15 4.52
CA LYS A 332 -25.99 -4.92 4.60
C LYS A 332 -26.43 -3.69 3.80
N ILE A 333 -25.71 -2.58 3.92
CA ILE A 333 -25.98 -1.35 3.16
C ILE A 333 -25.85 -1.63 1.65
N LEU A 334 -24.73 -2.21 1.22
CA LEU A 334 -24.45 -2.50 -0.18
C LEU A 334 -25.48 -3.48 -0.77
N GLN A 335 -25.88 -4.50 -0.02
CA GLN A 335 -26.84 -5.51 -0.50
C GLN A 335 -28.25 -4.94 -0.71
N GLU A 336 -28.72 -4.06 0.17
CA GLU A 336 -29.98 -3.32 0.02
C GLU A 336 -29.94 -2.36 -1.19
N HIS A 337 -28.75 -1.85 -1.50
CA HIS A 337 -28.52 -0.90 -2.59
C HIS A 337 -27.81 -1.55 -3.78
N ARG A 338 -27.82 -2.88 -3.91
CA ARG A 338 -27.04 -3.58 -4.95
C ARG A 338 -27.35 -3.15 -6.39
N HIS A 339 -28.55 -2.60 -6.61
CA HIS A 339 -29.04 -2.11 -7.90
C HIS A 339 -28.35 -0.83 -8.39
N ILE A 340 -27.63 -0.10 -7.52
CA ILE A 340 -26.81 1.06 -7.92
C ILE A 340 -25.33 0.71 -8.11
N LEU A 341 -24.93 -0.53 -7.82
CA LEU A 341 -23.54 -0.97 -7.97
C LEU A 341 -23.25 -1.29 -9.43
N LYS A 342 -22.27 -0.60 -10.01
CA LYS A 342 -21.78 -0.78 -11.38
C LYS A 342 -20.50 -1.60 -11.38
N GLY A 343 -20.58 -2.80 -10.83
CA GLY A 343 -19.46 -3.70 -10.58
C GLY A 343 -19.70 -4.49 -9.30
N THR A 344 -18.63 -4.99 -8.70
CA THR A 344 -18.72 -5.92 -7.57
C THR A 344 -17.85 -5.46 -6.39
N ALA A 345 -18.48 -5.36 -5.22
CA ALA A 345 -17.79 -5.18 -3.95
C ALA A 345 -17.31 -6.53 -3.42
N VAL A 346 -16.03 -6.61 -3.05
CA VAL A 346 -15.40 -7.78 -2.44
C VAL A 346 -15.21 -7.51 -0.95
N LEU A 347 -15.81 -8.34 -0.10
CA LEU A 347 -15.79 -8.20 1.36
C LEU A 347 -14.73 -9.14 1.93
N ILE A 348 -13.58 -8.62 2.35
CA ILE A 348 -12.47 -9.43 2.87
C ILE A 348 -12.53 -9.42 4.40
N PHE A 349 -12.88 -10.57 4.98
CA PHE A 349 -12.78 -10.83 6.42
C PHE A 349 -11.51 -11.65 6.66
N GLN A 350 -10.48 -10.97 7.15
CA GLN A 350 -9.12 -11.48 7.24
C GLN A 350 -8.83 -12.01 8.66
N PRO A 351 -8.21 -13.19 8.80
CA PRO A 351 -7.69 -13.67 10.08
C PRO A 351 -6.28 -13.13 10.37
N ALA A 352 -5.80 -13.32 11.60
CA ALA A 352 -4.37 -13.26 11.96
C ALA A 352 -3.58 -11.99 11.54
N GLU A 353 -4.14 -10.80 11.76
CA GLU A 353 -3.44 -9.52 11.55
C GLU A 353 -2.30 -9.32 12.56
N GLU A 354 -2.49 -9.74 13.83
CA GLU A 354 -1.66 -9.40 15.01
C GLU A 354 -0.30 -10.14 15.06
N GLY A 355 0.35 -10.29 13.91
CA GLY A 355 1.65 -10.94 13.71
C GLY A 355 1.59 -12.23 12.89
N GLY A 356 0.39 -12.73 12.57
CA GLY A 356 0.20 -13.94 11.78
C GLY A 356 0.39 -13.75 10.26
N GLY A 357 0.40 -12.50 9.78
CA GLY A 357 0.53 -12.16 8.36
C GLY A 357 -0.63 -12.70 7.53
N GLY A 358 -1.84 -12.64 8.08
CA GLY A 358 -3.03 -13.18 7.45
C GLY A 358 -3.35 -12.53 6.11
N ALA A 359 -3.02 -11.25 5.89
CA ALA A 359 -3.19 -10.60 4.59
C ALA A 359 -2.41 -11.32 3.48
N LYS A 360 -1.14 -11.65 3.73
CA LYS A 360 -0.30 -12.43 2.81
C LYS A 360 -0.94 -13.78 2.48
N LYS A 361 -1.47 -14.48 3.49
CA LYS A 361 -2.15 -15.77 3.30
C LYS A 361 -3.51 -15.64 2.59
N MET A 362 -4.22 -14.54 2.77
CA MET A 362 -5.44 -14.23 2.02
C MET A 362 -5.13 -14.02 0.53
N ILE A 363 -4.04 -13.31 0.22
CA ILE A 363 -3.54 -13.12 -1.15
C ILE A 363 -3.18 -14.46 -1.78
N GLU A 364 -2.39 -15.30 -1.10
CA GLU A 364 -2.05 -16.67 -1.54
C GLU A 364 -3.31 -17.53 -1.76
N GLY A 365 -4.38 -17.27 -0.99
CA GLY A 365 -5.68 -17.92 -1.12
C GLY A 365 -6.60 -17.35 -2.22
N GLY A 366 -6.12 -16.38 -3.01
CA GLY A 366 -6.85 -15.77 -4.12
C GLY A 366 -7.86 -14.70 -3.71
N ALA A 367 -7.69 -14.05 -2.55
CA ALA A 367 -8.61 -12.99 -2.09
C ALA A 367 -8.62 -11.74 -2.99
N LEU A 368 -7.54 -11.51 -3.76
CA LEU A 368 -7.37 -10.38 -4.68
C LEU A 368 -7.61 -10.72 -6.15
N GLU A 369 -8.11 -11.91 -6.48
CA GLU A 369 -8.37 -12.29 -7.88
C GLU A 369 -9.30 -11.27 -8.57
N ASN A 370 -8.77 -10.56 -9.58
CA ASN A 370 -9.43 -9.49 -10.35
C ASN A 370 -9.81 -8.22 -9.56
N VAL A 371 -9.35 -8.07 -8.32
CA VAL A 371 -9.59 -6.87 -7.51
C VAL A 371 -8.66 -5.74 -7.99
N GLU A 372 -9.21 -4.55 -8.21
CA GLU A 372 -8.45 -3.40 -8.74
C GLU A 372 -8.02 -2.40 -7.66
N ALA A 373 -8.75 -2.35 -6.55
CA ALA A 373 -8.46 -1.47 -5.43
C ALA A 373 -8.99 -2.04 -4.11
N ILE A 374 -8.36 -1.67 -2.99
CA ILE A 374 -8.76 -2.12 -1.65
C ILE A 374 -8.81 -0.98 -0.63
N PHE A 375 -9.81 -0.99 0.25
CA PHE A 375 -9.92 -0.05 1.36
C PHE A 375 -9.96 -0.78 2.70
N GLY A 376 -9.19 -0.28 3.68
CA GLY A 376 -9.18 -0.77 5.06
C GLY A 376 -9.51 0.35 6.04
N ILE A 377 -10.12 -0.01 7.17
CA ILE A 377 -10.42 0.90 8.27
C ILE A 377 -9.82 0.35 9.55
N HIS A 378 -9.23 1.24 10.34
CA HIS A 378 -8.93 0.97 11.74
C HIS A 378 -9.67 1.94 12.65
N SER A 379 -10.15 1.45 13.78
CA SER A 379 -10.76 2.31 14.80
C SER A 379 -9.70 3.11 15.56
N SER A 380 -10.02 4.33 16.03
CA SER A 380 -9.07 5.17 16.76
C SER A 380 -9.70 5.82 17.98
N THR A 381 -9.15 5.52 19.16
CA THR A 381 -9.61 6.09 20.44
C THR A 381 -9.19 7.54 20.63
N PHE A 382 -8.22 8.04 19.86
CA PHE A 382 -7.71 9.41 19.97
C PHE A 382 -8.48 10.42 19.13
N LEU A 383 -9.18 9.95 18.10
CA LEU A 383 -9.88 10.80 17.15
C LEU A 383 -11.36 10.97 17.58
N PRO A 384 -11.90 12.21 17.55
CA PRO A 384 -13.29 12.47 17.92
C PRO A 384 -14.29 11.58 17.18
N LEU A 385 -15.39 11.24 17.85
CA LEU A 385 -16.40 10.35 17.31
C LEU A 385 -16.89 10.81 15.93
N GLY A 386 -16.75 9.92 14.94
CA GLY A 386 -17.24 10.13 13.58
C GLY A 386 -16.34 11.02 12.70
N GLU A 387 -15.25 11.58 13.23
CA GLU A 387 -14.17 12.12 12.40
C GLU A 387 -13.34 10.98 11.81
N VAL A 388 -12.63 11.24 10.71
CA VAL A 388 -11.68 10.31 10.10
C VAL A 388 -10.32 10.97 9.94
N SER A 389 -9.25 10.19 10.07
CA SER A 389 -7.88 10.67 9.86
C SER A 389 -7.08 9.74 8.97
N THR A 390 -6.31 10.32 8.06
CA THR A 390 -5.48 9.59 7.09
C THR A 390 -4.58 10.59 6.35
N ARG A 391 -3.77 10.11 5.41
CA ARG A 391 -2.93 10.93 4.53
C ARG A 391 -2.68 10.21 3.20
N SER A 392 -2.17 10.95 2.24
CA SER A 392 -1.60 10.39 1.01
C SER A 392 -0.17 9.90 1.26
N GLY A 393 0.25 8.86 0.53
CA GLY A 393 1.60 8.30 0.66
C GLY A 393 1.81 7.53 1.97
N PRO A 394 3.03 7.52 2.53
CA PRO A 394 3.35 6.72 3.71
C PRO A 394 2.47 7.03 4.92
N LEU A 395 1.84 6.00 5.48
CA LEU A 395 0.92 6.10 6.63
C LEU A 395 1.48 5.38 7.86
N LEU A 396 1.86 4.10 7.70
CA LEU A 396 2.42 3.25 8.77
C LEU A 396 3.76 2.69 8.34
N ALA A 397 4.67 2.54 9.30
CA ALA A 397 6.01 2.04 9.03
C ALA A 397 6.01 0.54 8.76
N GLY A 398 6.89 0.09 7.87
CA GLY A 398 7.24 -1.31 7.77
C GLY A 398 7.90 -1.77 9.06
N SER A 399 7.78 -3.06 9.37
CA SER A 399 8.36 -3.67 10.56
C SER A 399 9.13 -4.92 10.21
N GLY A 400 10.37 -4.98 10.71
CA GLY A 400 11.23 -6.13 10.55
C GLY A 400 11.93 -6.53 11.82
N PHE A 401 12.38 -7.78 11.83
CA PHE A 401 13.12 -8.40 12.91
C PHE A 401 14.49 -8.85 12.44
N PHE A 402 15.44 -8.90 13.36
CA PHE A 402 16.70 -9.59 13.11
C PHE A 402 17.13 -10.32 14.38
N GLU A 403 17.81 -11.43 14.19
CA GLU A 403 18.58 -12.13 15.22
C GLU A 403 19.97 -12.41 14.66
N ALA A 404 21.00 -12.20 15.46
CA ALA A 404 22.37 -12.48 15.08
C ALA A 404 23.11 -13.24 16.16
N VAL A 405 23.82 -14.29 15.75
CA VAL A 405 24.71 -15.07 16.61
C VAL A 405 26.15 -14.68 16.29
N ILE A 406 26.82 -14.09 17.27
CA ILE A 406 28.22 -13.65 17.19
C ILE A 406 29.07 -14.70 17.89
N SER A 407 29.92 -15.38 17.14
CA SER A 407 30.74 -16.50 17.61
C SER A 407 32.22 -16.12 17.68
N GLY A 408 32.82 -16.33 18.85
CA GLY A 408 34.23 -16.10 19.12
C GLY A 408 34.93 -17.39 19.54
N LYS A 409 35.69 -17.29 20.63
CA LYS A 409 36.35 -18.42 21.27
C LYS A 409 36.43 -18.16 22.77
N GLY A 410 35.73 -18.96 23.54
CA GLY A 410 35.66 -18.84 24.98
C GLY A 410 36.99 -19.16 25.69
N GLY A 411 37.03 -18.86 26.98
CA GLY A 411 38.22 -19.09 27.79
C GLY A 411 38.13 -18.50 29.20
N HIS A 412 39.19 -18.70 29.97
CA HIS A 412 39.26 -18.13 31.32
C HIS A 412 39.44 -16.61 31.24
N ALA A 413 38.57 -15.84 31.89
CA ALA A 413 38.57 -14.37 31.85
C ALA A 413 39.89 -13.71 32.32
N ALA A 414 40.72 -14.40 33.11
CA ALA A 414 42.02 -13.90 33.57
C ALA A 414 43.16 -14.06 32.52
N ILE A 415 42.89 -14.75 31.40
CA ILE A 415 43.88 -15.08 30.38
C ILE A 415 43.30 -14.75 28.97
N PRO A 416 42.85 -13.50 28.73
CA PRO A 416 42.07 -13.15 27.55
C PRO A 416 42.84 -13.24 26.22
N GLN A 417 44.18 -13.26 26.25
CA GLN A 417 45.01 -13.39 25.05
C GLN A 417 44.85 -14.73 24.31
N HIS A 418 44.21 -15.73 24.93
CA HIS A 418 43.94 -17.04 24.32
C HIS A 418 42.48 -17.25 23.86
N SER A 419 41.62 -16.24 24.11
CA SER A 419 40.21 -16.19 23.72
C SER A 419 39.97 -15.12 22.63
N ILE A 420 38.78 -15.16 22.05
CA ILE A 420 38.22 -14.14 21.17
C ILE A 420 36.87 -13.80 21.77
N ASP A 421 36.72 -12.60 22.34
CA ASP A 421 35.60 -12.24 23.22
C ASP A 421 34.36 -11.79 22.41
N PRO A 422 33.29 -12.60 22.35
CA PRO A 422 32.08 -12.23 21.63
C PRO A 422 31.22 -11.20 22.39
N ILE A 423 31.38 -11.04 23.71
CA ILE A 423 30.66 -10.01 24.50
C ILE A 423 31.13 -8.63 24.07
N LEU A 424 32.45 -8.44 23.94
CA LEU A 424 33.01 -7.18 23.47
C LEU A 424 32.64 -6.90 22.02
N ALA A 425 32.63 -7.93 21.16
CA ALA A 425 32.20 -7.80 19.77
C ALA A 425 30.73 -7.36 19.66
N ALA A 426 29.82 -8.06 20.36
CA ALA A 426 28.40 -7.72 20.38
C ALA A 426 28.13 -6.31 20.92
N SER A 427 28.87 -5.88 21.96
CA SER A 427 28.75 -4.52 22.51
C SER A 427 29.07 -3.45 21.44
N ASN A 428 30.12 -3.66 20.65
CA ASN A 428 30.49 -2.73 19.58
C ASN A 428 29.50 -2.77 18.40
N VAL A 429 28.95 -3.94 18.09
CA VAL A 429 27.87 -4.10 17.11
C VAL A 429 26.67 -3.24 17.51
N ILE A 430 26.19 -3.34 18.76
CA ILE A 430 25.01 -2.59 19.23
C ILE A 430 25.21 -1.08 19.09
N VAL A 431 26.36 -0.56 19.53
CA VAL A 431 26.68 0.87 19.41
C VAL A 431 26.70 1.28 17.94
N SER A 432 27.31 0.47 17.08
CA SER A 432 27.41 0.77 15.65
C SER A 432 26.06 0.74 14.94
N LEU A 433 25.14 -0.15 15.33
CA LEU A 433 23.78 -0.19 14.78
C LEU A 433 23.01 1.12 15.02
N GLN A 434 23.30 1.84 16.12
CA GLN A 434 22.66 3.15 16.38
C GLN A 434 23.15 4.26 15.43
N HIS A 435 24.28 4.05 14.74
CA HIS A 435 24.77 4.99 13.73
C HIS A 435 23.98 4.92 12.42
N LEU A 436 23.28 3.82 12.14
CA LEU A 436 22.44 3.69 10.94
C LEU A 436 21.38 4.80 10.91
N VAL A 437 20.61 4.94 12.00
CA VAL A 437 19.58 5.99 12.12
C VAL A 437 20.20 7.37 12.26
N SER A 438 21.29 7.52 13.01
CA SER A 438 21.81 8.86 13.31
C SER A 438 22.68 9.45 12.21
N ARG A 439 23.38 8.66 11.39
CA ARG A 439 24.41 9.11 10.44
C ARG A 439 24.20 8.67 8.99
N GLU A 440 23.43 7.62 8.73
CA GLU A 440 23.21 7.10 7.37
C GLU A 440 21.82 7.44 6.82
N ALA A 441 20.78 7.39 7.65
CA ALA A 441 19.44 7.78 7.26
C ALA A 441 19.35 9.29 6.93
N ASP A 442 18.54 9.65 5.94
CA ASP A 442 18.12 11.03 5.72
C ASP A 442 17.44 11.55 6.99
N PRO A 443 17.82 12.71 7.54
CA PRO A 443 17.15 13.30 8.71
C PRO A 443 15.64 13.49 8.58
N LEU A 444 15.10 13.55 7.35
CA LEU A 444 13.67 13.62 7.07
C LEU A 444 13.01 12.25 6.87
N ASP A 445 13.80 11.20 6.64
CA ASP A 445 13.34 9.83 6.55
C ASP A 445 13.45 9.13 7.92
N SER A 446 12.33 9.10 8.63
CA SER A 446 12.30 8.51 9.97
C SER A 446 12.50 6.99 9.90
N GLN A 447 13.59 6.52 10.50
CA GLN A 447 13.93 5.11 10.63
C GLN A 447 14.16 4.75 12.10
N VAL A 448 13.97 3.47 12.45
CA VAL A 448 14.23 2.95 13.80
C VAL A 448 15.02 1.66 13.69
N VAL A 449 16.07 1.51 14.51
CA VAL A 449 16.73 0.23 14.79
C VAL A 449 16.80 0.08 16.29
N THR A 450 16.27 -1.03 16.82
CA THR A 450 16.27 -1.29 18.25
C THR A 450 16.83 -2.69 18.50
N VAL A 451 17.88 -2.79 19.31
CA VAL A 451 18.34 -4.07 19.85
C VAL A 451 17.59 -4.32 21.15
N ALA A 452 16.75 -5.35 21.16
CA ALA A 452 15.86 -5.69 22.27
C ALA A 452 16.27 -6.98 23.01
N LYS A 453 17.19 -7.76 22.43
CA LYS A 453 17.70 -9.02 22.98
C LYS A 453 19.22 -9.00 23.01
N PHE A 454 19.78 -9.42 24.14
CA PHE A 454 21.22 -9.65 24.32
C PHE A 454 21.43 -10.80 25.30
N GLU A 455 21.95 -11.92 24.83
CA GLU A 455 22.14 -13.15 25.61
C GLU A 455 23.54 -13.71 25.37
N GLY A 456 24.33 -13.89 26.43
CA GLY A 456 25.62 -14.57 26.32
C GLY A 456 26.40 -14.65 27.64
N GLY A 457 26.92 -15.84 27.92
CA GLY A 457 27.72 -16.17 29.11
C GLY A 457 26.89 -16.37 30.38
N ASP A 458 27.26 -17.38 31.17
CA ASP A 458 26.59 -17.70 32.45
C ASP A 458 27.46 -17.43 33.68
N ALA A 459 28.79 -17.53 33.52
CA ALA A 459 29.75 -17.51 34.63
C ALA A 459 30.57 -16.22 34.63
N PHE A 460 30.77 -15.64 35.82
CA PHE A 460 31.49 -14.37 36.01
C PHE A 460 32.99 -14.39 35.62
N ASN A 461 33.59 -15.58 35.46
CA ASN A 461 35.02 -15.77 35.22
C ASN A 461 35.33 -16.48 33.89
N VAL A 462 34.35 -16.60 33.00
CA VAL A 462 34.45 -17.28 31.70
C VAL A 462 34.02 -16.34 30.59
N ILE A 463 34.85 -16.21 29.56
CA ILE A 463 34.47 -15.60 28.28
C ILE A 463 33.70 -16.68 27.51
N PRO A 464 32.45 -16.42 27.05
CA PRO A 464 31.65 -17.42 26.35
C PRO A 464 32.15 -17.65 24.91
N ASP A 465 31.68 -18.74 24.29
CA ASP A 465 31.96 -19.04 22.88
C ASP A 465 31.10 -18.19 21.92
N SER A 466 29.92 -17.72 22.35
CA SER A 466 29.02 -16.92 21.51
C SER A 466 28.12 -15.97 22.32
N VAL A 467 27.55 -14.99 21.63
CA VAL A 467 26.50 -14.08 22.10
C VAL A 467 25.41 -14.00 21.03
N THR A 468 24.15 -14.04 21.43
CA THR A 468 23.01 -13.81 20.56
C THR A 468 22.44 -12.43 20.83
N ILE A 469 22.30 -11.63 19.79
CA ILE A 469 21.60 -10.34 19.84
C ILE A 469 20.37 -10.40 18.94
N GLY A 470 19.34 -9.63 19.25
CA GLY A 470 18.15 -9.56 18.41
C GLY A 470 17.41 -8.25 18.60
N GLY A 471 16.60 -7.90 17.61
CA GLY A 471 16.00 -6.58 17.56
C GLY A 471 14.95 -6.42 16.48
N THR A 472 14.53 -5.17 16.32
CA THR A 472 13.55 -4.73 15.33
C THR A 472 14.07 -3.55 14.53
N PHE A 473 13.57 -3.37 13.33
CA PHE A 473 13.80 -2.17 12.54
C PHE A 473 12.53 -1.71 11.82
N ARG A 474 12.40 -0.41 11.58
CA ARG A 474 11.24 0.22 10.95
C ARG A 474 11.65 1.35 10.02
N ALA A 475 10.89 1.55 8.95
CA ALA A 475 11.02 2.67 8.01
C ALA A 475 9.69 2.91 7.28
N PHE A 476 9.49 4.11 6.74
CA PHE A 476 8.23 4.50 6.06
C PHE A 476 8.20 4.21 4.56
N SER A 477 9.34 3.94 3.93
CA SER A 477 9.42 3.57 2.51
C SER A 477 10.01 2.16 2.35
N SER A 478 9.61 1.45 1.31
CA SER A 478 10.12 0.11 1.02
C SER A 478 11.63 0.15 0.70
N GLU A 479 12.08 1.20 0.02
CA GLU A 479 13.49 1.44 -0.28
C GLU A 479 14.31 1.56 1.02
N SER A 480 13.96 2.51 1.89
CA SER A 480 14.65 2.73 3.16
C SER A 480 14.59 1.50 4.06
N PHE A 481 13.46 0.78 4.05
CA PHE A 481 13.31 -0.46 4.81
C PHE A 481 14.29 -1.55 4.36
N LEU A 482 14.42 -1.77 3.04
CA LEU A 482 15.35 -2.75 2.47
C LEU A 482 16.80 -2.33 2.62
N GLN A 483 17.13 -1.05 2.42
CA GLN A 483 18.46 -0.51 2.68
C GLN A 483 18.84 -0.70 4.16
N LEU A 484 17.94 -0.39 5.09
CA LEU A 484 18.18 -0.56 6.51
C LEU A 484 18.43 -2.03 6.88
N LYS A 485 17.64 -2.96 6.34
CA LYS A 485 17.86 -4.41 6.48
C LYS A 485 19.28 -4.81 6.04
N GLN A 486 19.69 -4.39 4.84
CA GLN A 486 21.01 -4.69 4.30
C GLN A 486 22.13 -4.09 5.16
N ARG A 487 21.96 -2.85 5.63
CA ARG A 487 22.95 -2.15 6.46
C ARG A 487 23.08 -2.77 7.85
N ILE A 488 21.99 -3.24 8.45
CA ILE A 488 22.03 -3.99 9.72
C ILE A 488 22.95 -5.22 9.57
N GLU A 489 22.78 -6.01 8.52
CA GLU A 489 23.62 -7.17 8.27
C GLU A 489 25.10 -6.80 8.11
N GLN A 490 25.38 -5.82 7.26
CA GLN A 490 26.75 -5.37 6.97
C GLN A 490 27.46 -4.84 8.24
N VAL A 491 26.75 -4.09 9.09
CA VAL A 491 27.31 -3.59 10.36
C VAL A 491 27.59 -4.73 11.32
N ILE A 492 26.66 -5.67 11.49
CA ILE A 492 26.85 -6.82 12.39
C ILE A 492 28.06 -7.65 11.96
N VAL A 493 28.12 -8.03 10.68
CA VAL A 493 29.20 -8.85 10.13
C VAL A 493 30.54 -8.10 10.19
N GLY A 494 30.57 -6.82 9.80
CA GLY A 494 31.78 -6.02 9.80
C GLY A 494 32.36 -5.80 11.20
N GLN A 495 31.52 -5.45 12.18
CA GLN A 495 31.96 -5.22 13.56
C GLN A 495 32.41 -6.51 14.26
N ALA A 496 31.77 -7.64 13.98
CA ALA A 496 32.24 -8.94 14.47
C ALA A 496 33.61 -9.31 13.88
N ALA A 497 33.80 -9.12 12.57
CA ALA A 497 35.02 -9.49 11.86
C ALA A 497 36.26 -8.73 12.37
N VAL A 498 36.16 -7.42 12.63
CA VAL A 498 37.30 -6.63 13.17
C VAL A 498 37.71 -7.06 14.58
N GLN A 499 36.81 -7.73 15.32
CA GLN A 499 37.08 -8.32 16.62
C GLN A 499 37.49 -9.81 16.53
N ARG A 500 37.70 -10.33 15.32
CA ARG A 500 38.02 -11.74 15.00
C ARG A 500 36.89 -12.74 15.32
N CYS A 501 35.65 -12.25 15.47
CA CYS A 501 34.46 -13.09 15.60
C CYS A 501 33.85 -13.38 14.22
N ASN A 502 33.07 -14.46 14.12
CA ASN A 502 32.13 -14.68 13.02
C ASN A 502 30.73 -14.22 13.45
N ALA A 503 29.88 -13.82 12.51
CA ALA A 503 28.49 -13.50 12.78
C ALA A 503 27.56 -14.10 11.71
N THR A 504 26.46 -14.69 12.15
CA THR A 504 25.36 -15.11 11.28
C THR A 504 24.13 -14.29 11.63
N VAL A 505 23.52 -13.65 10.64
CA VAL A 505 22.33 -12.81 10.81
C VAL A 505 21.15 -13.50 10.15
N SER A 506 20.07 -13.67 10.90
CA SER A 506 18.78 -14.11 10.38
C SER A 506 17.79 -12.96 10.46
N PHE A 507 17.14 -12.72 9.33
CA PHE A 507 16.00 -11.81 9.24
C PHE A 507 14.70 -12.62 9.36
N GLU A 508 14.71 -13.86 8.88
CA GLU A 508 13.57 -14.76 8.97
C GLU A 508 13.66 -15.55 10.27
N THR A 509 12.58 -15.52 11.05
CA THR A 509 12.33 -16.54 12.05
C THR A 509 11.02 -17.19 11.67
N ASP A 510 10.90 -18.51 11.81
CA ASP A 510 9.74 -19.31 11.36
C ASP A 510 8.38 -18.72 11.82
N ASP A 511 8.38 -17.92 12.88
CA ASP A 511 7.20 -17.30 13.50
C ASP A 511 7.05 -15.78 13.30
N LYS A 512 7.95 -15.09 12.57
CA LYS A 512 7.89 -13.61 12.42
C LYS A 512 7.96 -13.17 10.98
N ILE A 513 6.89 -12.52 10.55
CA ILE A 513 6.72 -12.02 9.19
C ILE A 513 7.14 -10.54 9.15
N PHE A 514 7.88 -10.17 8.11
CA PHE A 514 8.17 -8.78 7.78
C PHE A 514 6.93 -8.09 7.24
N PHE A 515 6.57 -6.94 7.80
CA PHE A 515 5.49 -6.14 7.25
C PHE A 515 6.08 -5.00 6.41
N PRO A 516 5.67 -4.86 5.14
CA PRO A 516 6.04 -3.70 4.34
C PRO A 516 5.39 -2.43 4.92
N PRO A 517 5.86 -1.23 4.54
CA PRO A 517 5.19 0.00 4.92
C PRO A 517 3.78 0.10 4.35
N THR A 518 2.84 0.65 5.12
CA THR A 518 1.48 0.95 4.63
C THR A 518 1.51 2.29 3.90
N VAL A 519 1.28 2.28 2.59
CA VAL A 519 1.39 3.46 1.72
C VAL A 519 0.09 3.68 0.96
N ASN A 520 -0.59 4.78 1.27
CA ASN A 520 -1.87 5.12 0.65
C ASN A 520 -1.71 5.66 -0.77
N ASN A 521 -2.45 5.07 -1.70
CA ASN A 521 -2.47 5.53 -3.09
C ASN A 521 -3.06 6.95 -3.24
N ASN A 522 -2.39 7.80 -4.02
CA ASN A 522 -2.75 9.21 -4.21
C ASN A 522 -4.12 9.42 -4.90
N ASN A 523 -4.50 8.55 -5.85
CA ASN A 523 -5.79 8.67 -6.52
C ASN A 523 -6.94 8.22 -5.60
N LEU A 524 -6.71 7.15 -4.85
CA LEU A 524 -7.66 6.71 -3.81
C LEU A 524 -7.80 7.74 -2.69
N HIS A 525 -6.74 8.49 -2.38
CA HIS A 525 -6.80 9.61 -1.44
C HIS A 525 -7.77 10.71 -1.89
N LYS A 526 -7.70 11.12 -3.16
CA LYS A 526 -8.63 12.12 -3.74
C LYS A 526 -10.08 11.62 -3.69
N LEU A 527 -10.30 10.35 -4.03
CA LEU A 527 -11.62 9.72 -3.92
C LEU A 527 -12.11 9.73 -2.46
N PHE A 528 -11.25 9.34 -1.51
CA PHE A 528 -11.58 9.31 -0.10
C PHE A 528 -11.95 10.70 0.43
N GLN A 529 -11.15 11.73 0.15
CA GLN A 529 -11.42 13.10 0.58
C GLN A 529 -12.80 13.58 0.11
N ARG A 530 -13.17 13.28 -1.14
CA ARG A 530 -14.48 13.61 -1.69
C ARG A 530 -15.60 12.85 -0.97
N VAL A 531 -15.51 11.52 -0.91
CA VAL A 531 -16.55 10.65 -0.35
C VAL A 531 -16.76 10.88 1.16
N ALA A 532 -15.67 10.92 1.92
CA ALA A 532 -15.73 11.18 3.35
C ALA A 532 -16.14 12.63 3.64
N GLY A 533 -15.68 13.59 2.85
CA GLY A 533 -16.08 15.00 2.93
C GLY A 533 -17.57 15.21 2.67
N ASP A 534 -18.14 14.51 1.68
CA ASP A 534 -19.58 14.51 1.42
C ASP A 534 -20.39 13.96 2.61
N MET A 535 -19.86 12.94 3.31
CA MET A 535 -20.52 12.33 4.46
C MET A 535 -20.42 13.17 5.74
N LEU A 536 -19.23 13.69 6.04
CA LEU A 536 -18.87 14.26 7.34
C LEU A 536 -18.78 15.79 7.33
N GLY A 537 -18.75 16.40 6.15
CA GLY A 537 -18.42 17.80 5.95
C GLY A 537 -16.91 18.06 5.96
N ALA A 538 -16.51 19.25 5.52
CA ALA A 538 -15.11 19.63 5.33
C ALA A 538 -14.23 19.52 6.60
N GLY A 539 -14.84 19.63 7.79
CA GLY A 539 -14.13 19.50 9.06
C GLY A 539 -13.94 18.06 9.55
N GLY A 540 -14.63 17.08 8.97
CA GLY A 540 -14.65 15.70 9.46
C GLY A 540 -13.52 14.82 8.95
N VAL A 541 -12.74 15.28 7.96
CA VAL A 541 -11.56 14.59 7.44
C VAL A 541 -10.30 15.33 7.90
N LYS A 542 -9.44 14.64 8.65
CA LYS A 542 -8.20 15.18 9.20
C LYS A 542 -7.00 14.57 8.50
N ASP A 543 -6.01 15.41 8.19
CA ASP A 543 -4.68 14.92 7.88
C ASP A 543 -3.99 14.41 9.15
N MET A 544 -3.14 13.40 9.04
CA MET A 544 -2.40 12.84 10.18
C MET A 544 -0.93 12.68 9.89
N GLN A 545 -0.13 12.73 10.96
CA GLN A 545 1.28 12.34 10.86
C GLN A 545 1.41 10.82 10.75
N PRO A 546 2.42 10.30 10.03
CA PRO A 546 2.66 8.86 9.94
C PRO A 546 2.94 8.27 11.31
N LEU A 547 2.57 7.01 11.51
CA LEU A 547 2.77 6.31 12.78
C LEU A 547 3.79 5.19 12.61
N MET A 548 4.66 5.02 13.60
CA MET A 548 5.64 3.92 13.64
C MET A 548 5.00 2.55 13.98
N GLY A 549 3.67 2.48 14.03
CA GLY A 549 2.95 1.21 14.01
C GLY A 549 3.16 0.49 12.67
N SER A 550 2.76 -0.77 12.62
CA SER A 550 2.80 -1.61 11.42
C SER A 550 1.49 -2.37 11.35
N GLU A 551 1.03 -2.61 10.13
CA GLU A 551 -0.26 -3.24 9.83
C GLU A 551 -0.05 -4.13 8.60
N ASP A 552 -0.57 -5.35 8.64
CA ASP A 552 -0.36 -6.32 7.55
C ASP A 552 -1.20 -6.03 6.29
N PHE A 553 -2.16 -5.08 6.36
CA PHE A 553 -2.86 -4.50 5.20
C PHE A 553 -1.87 -4.02 4.10
N SER A 554 -0.66 -3.64 4.52
CA SER A 554 0.46 -3.30 3.64
C SER A 554 0.75 -4.37 2.57
N PHE A 555 0.52 -5.67 2.85
CA PHE A 555 0.68 -6.72 1.84
C PHE A 555 -0.31 -6.61 0.69
N TYR A 556 -1.54 -6.15 0.92
CA TYR A 556 -2.46 -5.90 -0.18
C TYR A 556 -1.98 -4.71 -1.03
N GLN A 557 -1.37 -3.70 -0.40
CA GLN A 557 -0.85 -2.50 -1.05
C GLN A 557 0.39 -2.76 -1.93
N GLU A 558 1.13 -3.85 -1.69
CA GLU A 558 2.22 -4.28 -2.58
C GLU A 558 1.71 -4.81 -3.94
N ILE A 559 0.45 -5.29 -3.98
CA ILE A 559 -0.11 -5.95 -5.17
C ILE A 559 -1.07 -5.02 -5.92
N ILE A 560 -1.89 -4.26 -5.21
CA ILE A 560 -2.89 -3.37 -5.79
C ILE A 560 -2.95 -2.03 -5.06
N PRO A 561 -3.45 -0.95 -5.70
CA PRO A 561 -3.73 0.31 -5.03
C PRO A 561 -4.63 0.10 -3.80
N GLY A 562 -4.08 0.38 -2.62
CA GLY A 562 -4.81 0.28 -1.36
C GLY A 562 -4.89 1.60 -0.61
N TYR A 563 -5.93 1.74 0.21
CA TYR A 563 -6.15 2.94 1.01
C TYR A 563 -6.66 2.60 2.41
N PHE A 564 -5.88 3.00 3.41
CA PHE A 564 -6.13 2.74 4.82
C PHE A 564 -6.40 4.05 5.56
N PHE A 565 -7.37 4.03 6.47
CA PHE A 565 -7.74 5.22 7.25
C PHE A 565 -8.29 4.87 8.62
N PHE A 566 -8.26 5.86 9.50
CA PHE A 566 -8.73 5.72 10.87
C PHE A 566 -10.11 6.36 11.04
N VAL A 567 -11.00 5.70 11.76
CA VAL A 567 -12.31 6.23 12.18
C VAL A 567 -12.31 6.51 13.67
N GLY A 568 -12.75 7.71 14.04
CA GLY A 568 -12.72 8.19 15.42
C GLY A 568 -13.83 7.57 16.25
N MET A 569 -13.42 7.04 17.40
CA MET A 569 -14.29 6.45 18.41
C MET A 569 -13.99 7.00 19.81
N LYS A 570 -13.35 8.17 19.91
CA LYS A 570 -13.10 8.80 21.21
C LYS A 570 -14.42 8.95 21.98
N ASP A 571 -14.42 8.45 23.20
CA ASP A 571 -15.50 8.69 24.15
C ASP A 571 -15.15 9.94 24.98
N GLU A 572 -15.89 11.02 24.78
CA GLU A 572 -15.71 12.27 25.53
C GLU A 572 -16.07 12.12 27.02
N ALA A 573 -16.73 11.02 27.41
CA ALA A 573 -16.98 10.71 28.82
C ALA A 573 -15.73 10.17 29.54
N LEU A 574 -14.72 9.70 28.80
CA LEU A 574 -13.45 9.24 29.37
C LEU A 574 -12.48 10.41 29.49
N GLU A 575 -11.87 10.58 30.68
CA GLU A 575 -10.86 11.62 30.90
C GLU A 575 -9.64 11.45 29.99
N GLN A 576 -9.28 10.21 29.65
CA GLN A 576 -8.24 9.91 28.67
C GLN A 576 -8.66 8.76 27.76
N PRO A 577 -8.30 8.82 26.45
CA PRO A 577 -8.42 7.69 25.54
C PRO A 577 -7.69 6.46 26.06
N THR A 578 -8.28 5.29 25.84
CA THR A 578 -7.61 4.01 26.09
C THR A 578 -6.75 3.66 24.87
N PHE A 579 -5.52 3.22 25.10
CA PHE A 579 -4.63 2.82 24.00
C PHE A 579 -5.04 1.44 23.48
N HIS A 580 -4.87 1.22 22.17
CA HIS A 580 -4.88 -0.14 21.62
C HIS A 580 -3.89 -1.01 22.41
N HIS A 581 -4.24 -2.28 22.58
CA HIS A 581 -3.49 -3.31 23.32
C HIS A 581 -3.44 -3.06 24.85
N SER A 582 -4.22 -2.11 25.35
CA SER A 582 -4.46 -1.95 26.79
C SER A 582 -5.46 -3.01 27.29
N PRO A 583 -5.24 -3.60 28.48
CA PRO A 583 -6.26 -4.42 29.16
C PRO A 583 -7.58 -3.69 29.45
N TYR A 584 -7.56 -2.35 29.38
CA TYR A 584 -8.71 -1.47 29.58
C TYR A 584 -9.23 -0.86 28.27
N PHE A 585 -8.82 -1.37 27.11
CA PHE A 585 -9.31 -0.89 25.82
C PHE A 585 -10.84 -0.99 25.73
N THR A 586 -11.47 0.07 25.25
CA THR A 586 -12.93 0.18 25.13
C THR A 586 -13.29 0.78 23.79
N ILE A 587 -14.38 0.31 23.19
CA ILE A 587 -14.89 0.81 21.92
C ILE A 587 -16.13 1.68 22.19
N ASN A 588 -16.16 2.88 21.61
CA ASN A 588 -17.39 3.66 21.53
C ASN A 588 -18.25 3.12 20.38
N GLU A 589 -19.25 2.30 20.71
CA GLU A 589 -20.12 1.63 19.75
C GLU A 589 -20.85 2.61 18.81
N ALA A 590 -21.02 3.88 19.20
CA ALA A 590 -21.59 4.91 18.33
C ALA A 590 -20.75 5.18 17.06
N ALA A 591 -19.52 4.68 16.98
CA ALA A 591 -18.66 4.77 15.80
C ALA A 591 -19.06 3.78 14.69
N LEU A 592 -19.71 2.65 15.02
CA LEU A 592 -20.02 1.57 14.08
C LEU A 592 -20.77 2.05 12.82
N PRO A 593 -21.80 2.92 12.92
CA PRO A 593 -22.49 3.45 11.73
C PRO A 593 -21.59 4.23 10.78
N PHE A 594 -20.55 4.89 11.30
CA PHE A 594 -19.66 5.70 10.49
C PHE A 594 -18.74 4.82 9.65
N GLY A 595 -18.09 3.81 10.23
CA GLY A 595 -17.25 2.89 9.48
C GLY A 595 -18.05 2.07 8.46
N ALA A 596 -19.23 1.58 8.82
CA ALA A 596 -20.13 0.88 7.89
C ALA A 596 -20.52 1.75 6.69
N ALA A 597 -20.90 3.01 6.95
CA ALA A 597 -21.26 3.94 5.89
C ALA A 597 -20.05 4.34 5.02
N LEU A 598 -18.86 4.53 5.61
CA LEU A 598 -17.64 4.87 4.86
C LEU A 598 -17.23 3.75 3.91
N HIS A 599 -17.14 2.51 4.40
CA HIS A 599 -16.87 1.35 3.55
C HIS A 599 -17.84 1.28 2.36
N ALA A 600 -19.16 1.33 2.63
CA ALA A 600 -20.17 1.24 1.57
C ALA A 600 -20.09 2.44 0.60
N SER A 601 -19.80 3.64 1.10
CA SER A 601 -19.71 4.85 0.27
C SER A 601 -18.47 4.83 -0.62
N LEU A 602 -17.34 4.34 -0.13
CA LEU A 602 -16.10 4.23 -0.92
C LEU A 602 -16.24 3.23 -2.07
N VAL A 603 -16.89 2.09 -1.82
CA VAL A 603 -17.25 1.13 -2.87
C VAL A 603 -18.10 1.80 -3.96
N VAL A 604 -19.19 2.49 -3.58
CA VAL A 604 -20.06 3.15 -4.56
C VAL A 604 -19.32 4.27 -5.30
N GLY A 605 -18.51 5.07 -4.59
CA GLY A 605 -17.71 6.15 -5.18
C GLY A 605 -16.71 5.62 -6.21
N TYR A 606 -15.98 4.55 -5.87
CA TYR A 606 -15.01 3.91 -6.76
C TYR A 606 -15.70 3.35 -8.03
N LEU A 607 -16.76 2.54 -7.85
CA LEU A 607 -17.47 1.92 -8.97
C LEU A 607 -18.16 2.97 -9.87
N SER A 608 -18.57 4.10 -9.31
CA SER A 608 -19.17 5.19 -10.09
C SER A 608 -18.14 5.91 -10.95
N ASP A 609 -16.96 6.20 -10.40
CA ASP A 609 -15.87 6.89 -11.11
C ASP A 609 -15.24 6.03 -12.20
N ALA A 610 -15.08 4.72 -11.94
CA ALA A 610 -14.59 3.76 -12.93
C ALA A 610 -15.51 3.68 -14.16
N HIS A 611 -16.82 3.79 -13.96
CA HIS A 611 -17.81 3.73 -15.03
C HIS A 611 -17.94 5.03 -15.85
N THR A 612 -17.63 6.20 -15.26
CA THR A 612 -17.69 7.49 -15.97
C THR A 612 -16.48 7.79 -16.84
N GLY A 613 -15.46 6.92 -16.87
CA GLY A 613 -14.22 7.13 -17.63
C GLY A 613 -13.41 8.34 -17.15
N THR A 614 -13.73 8.87 -15.98
CA THR A 614 -13.02 9.97 -15.32
C THR A 614 -11.85 9.46 -14.46
N GLY A 615 -11.73 8.14 -14.30
CA GLY A 615 -10.52 7.51 -13.79
C GLY A 615 -9.50 7.39 -14.92
N THR A 616 -8.31 7.98 -14.74
CA THR A 616 -7.11 7.56 -15.48
C THR A 616 -7.02 6.02 -15.37
N PRO A 617 -6.73 5.28 -16.45
CA PRO A 617 -6.61 3.83 -16.36
C PRO A 617 -5.61 3.47 -15.26
N ILE A 618 -6.07 2.72 -14.26
CA ILE A 618 -5.20 2.14 -13.23
C ILE A 618 -4.57 0.91 -13.88
N ILE A 619 -3.59 1.14 -14.75
CA ILE A 619 -2.66 0.11 -15.19
C ILE A 619 -1.28 0.69 -14.94
N ASP A 620 -0.76 0.44 -13.75
CA ASP A 620 0.67 0.57 -13.51
C ASP A 620 1.30 -0.69 -14.13
N GLN A 621 1.68 -0.61 -15.40
CA GLN A 621 2.48 -1.63 -16.06
C GLN A 621 3.92 -1.50 -15.57
N GLN A 622 4.17 -1.98 -14.35
CA GLN A 622 5.50 -2.38 -13.89
C GLN A 622 5.42 -3.76 -13.24
N HIS A 623 5.15 -4.77 -14.08
CA HIS A 623 5.54 -6.15 -13.79
C HIS A 623 6.59 -6.56 -14.81
N HIS A 624 7.85 -6.24 -14.50
CA HIS A 624 8.95 -7.04 -15.02
C HIS A 624 8.88 -8.40 -14.34
N HIS A 625 8.37 -9.38 -15.08
CA HIS A 625 8.63 -10.78 -14.83
C HIS A 625 10.12 -11.02 -15.07
N ASP A 626 10.92 -11.07 -14.02
CA ASP A 626 12.22 -11.74 -14.07
C ASP A 626 11.96 -13.25 -13.97
N GLU A 627 11.88 -13.90 -15.13
CA GLU A 627 12.21 -15.31 -15.26
C GLU A 627 13.70 -15.44 -15.65
N LEU A 628 14.39 -16.27 -14.86
CA LEU A 628 15.75 -16.85 -14.99
C LEU A 628 16.91 -16.15 -14.25
#